data_AF-A0A2V1NE25-F1
#
_entry.id   AF-A0A2V1NE25-F1
#
_cell.length_a   1.000
_cell.length_b   1.000
_cell.length_c   1.000
_cell.angle_alpha   90.00
_cell.angle_beta   90.00
_cell.angle_gamma   90.00
#
_symmetry.space_group_name_H-M   'P 1'
#
loop_
_entity.id
_entity.type
_entity.pdbx_description
1 polymer ?
#
loop_
_entity_poly.entity_id
_entity_poly.type
_entity_poly.pdbx_seq_one_letter_code
_entity_poly.pdbx_strand_id
1 'polypeptide(L)'
;MSVEPRTATVNVMVTKSLSVAEPQWCAGHDDRAQFLTDITHNGPEITARVTVAGATATFLTAWISQSPYLPEPEGLPVLAIEIDGDIINCALDDVRTFTGLVRAHCDVLDGLAVELERVSESGRP
;
A
#
# COMPACT_ATOMS: atom_id res chain seq x y z
N MET A 1 -28.87 34.02 -52.02
CA MET A 1 -28.38 32.83 -51.29
C MET A 1 -27.88 33.31 -49.95
N SER A 2 -28.55 32.92 -48.86
CA SER A 2 -28.22 33.39 -47.51
C SER A 2 -26.99 32.63 -46.99
N VAL A 3 -25.93 33.34 -46.61
CA VAL A 3 -24.65 32.75 -46.15
C VAL A 3 -24.42 33.09 -44.67
N GLU A 4 -25.40 32.78 -43.83
CA GLU A 4 -25.17 32.82 -42.38
C GLU A 4 -24.84 31.40 -41.89
N PRO A 5 -23.62 31.17 -41.36
CA PRO A 5 -23.28 29.92 -40.70
C PRO A 5 -24.20 29.76 -39.49
N ARG A 6 -24.99 28.67 -39.47
CA ARG A 6 -25.81 28.33 -38.31
C ARG A 6 -24.94 27.57 -37.32
N THR A 7 -24.71 28.17 -36.16
CA THR A 7 -23.91 27.58 -35.08
C THR A 7 -24.69 26.46 -34.40
N ALA A 8 -24.04 25.31 -34.18
CA ALA A 8 -24.59 24.22 -33.38
C ALA A 8 -24.09 24.33 -31.93
N THR A 9 -25.00 24.21 -30.97
CA THR A 9 -24.65 24.03 -29.56
C THR A 9 -24.17 22.59 -29.37
N VAL A 10 -22.91 22.43 -28.96
CA VAL A 10 -22.33 21.13 -28.62
C VAL A 10 -22.15 21.09 -27.11
N ASN A 11 -22.73 20.08 -26.46
CA ASN A 11 -22.52 19.86 -25.02
C ASN A 11 -21.10 19.36 -24.79
N VAL A 12 -20.21 20.26 -24.37
CA VAL A 12 -18.86 19.91 -23.89
C VAL A 12 -18.95 19.55 -22.42
N MET A 13 -19.40 18.33 -22.12
CA MET A 13 -19.07 17.54 -20.92
C MET A 13 -19.65 16.15 -21.17
N VAL A 14 -18.92 15.36 -21.95
CA VAL A 14 -19.24 13.96 -22.15
C VAL A 14 -18.76 13.20 -20.90
N THR A 15 -19.62 13.10 -19.88
CA THR A 15 -19.48 12.11 -18.81
C THR A 15 -19.90 10.74 -19.34
N LYS A 16 -19.20 10.23 -20.37
CA LYS A 16 -19.40 8.87 -20.81
C LYS A 16 -18.69 7.97 -19.81
N SER A 17 -19.44 7.04 -19.20
CA SER A 17 -18.85 5.99 -18.37
C SER A 17 -17.76 5.28 -19.16
N LEU A 18 -16.54 5.31 -18.61
CA LEU A 18 -15.38 4.63 -19.16
C LEU A 18 -15.15 3.39 -18.34
N SER A 19 -15.19 2.22 -18.98
CA SER A 19 -14.75 0.99 -18.34
C SER A 19 -13.24 0.94 -18.38
N VAL A 20 -12.63 0.83 -17.21
CA VAL A 20 -11.18 0.66 -17.03
C VAL A 20 -10.94 -0.78 -16.59
N ALA A 21 -9.96 -1.45 -17.20
CA ALA A 21 -9.60 -2.80 -16.80
C ALA A 21 -8.84 -2.75 -15.47
N GLU A 22 -9.32 -3.49 -14.48
CA GLU A 22 -8.61 -3.65 -13.22
C GLU A 22 -7.53 -4.73 -13.35
N PRO A 23 -6.32 -4.53 -12.80
CA PRO A 23 -5.34 -5.58 -12.68
C PRO A 23 -5.89 -6.76 -11.87
N GLN A 24 -5.45 -7.99 -12.19
CA GLN A 24 -5.92 -9.20 -11.53
C GLN A 24 -5.71 -9.21 -10.00
N TRP A 25 -4.71 -8.47 -9.51
CA TRP A 25 -4.41 -8.36 -8.08
C TRP A 25 -5.24 -7.30 -7.36
N CYS A 26 -5.99 -6.46 -8.08
CA CYS A 26 -6.82 -5.41 -7.51
C CYS A 26 -7.98 -6.02 -6.72
N ALA A 27 -8.27 -5.48 -5.54
CA ALA A 27 -9.37 -5.91 -4.68
C ALA A 27 -10.74 -5.32 -5.08
N GLY A 28 -10.78 -4.55 -6.17
CA GLY A 28 -11.93 -3.78 -6.62
C GLY A 28 -11.94 -2.33 -6.10
N HIS A 29 -12.90 -1.55 -6.59
CA HIS A 29 -13.15 -0.18 -6.16
C HIS A 29 -14.61 0.02 -5.77
N ASP A 30 -14.84 1.03 -4.93
CA ASP A 30 -16.16 1.66 -4.84
C ASP A 30 -16.34 2.60 -6.05
N ASP A 31 -17.57 2.70 -6.59
CA ASP A 31 -17.92 3.49 -7.79
C ASP A 31 -17.85 5.03 -7.59
N ARG A 32 -16.81 5.55 -6.94
CA ARG A 32 -16.69 6.97 -6.54
C ARG A 32 -15.72 7.79 -7.40
N ALA A 33 -14.94 7.16 -8.27
CA ALA A 33 -14.00 7.85 -9.14
C ALA A 33 -14.75 8.74 -10.15
N GLN A 34 -14.37 10.02 -10.24
CA GLN A 34 -14.97 10.99 -11.18
C GLN A 34 -14.06 11.23 -12.39
N PHE A 35 -12.75 11.09 -12.20
CA PHE A 35 -11.71 11.23 -13.20
C PHE A 35 -10.79 10.02 -13.21
N LEU A 36 -10.08 9.77 -14.32
CA LEU A 36 -9.09 8.68 -14.41
C LEU A 36 -8.00 8.80 -13.34
N THR A 37 -7.59 10.02 -13.02
CA THR A 37 -6.60 10.34 -11.98
C THR A 37 -7.05 9.95 -10.58
N ASP A 38 -8.35 9.73 -10.36
CA ASP A 38 -8.89 9.31 -9.07
C ASP A 38 -8.75 7.79 -8.86
N ILE A 39 -8.37 7.05 -9.91
CA ILE A 39 -8.25 5.60 -9.87
C ILE A 39 -6.88 5.23 -9.30
N THR A 40 -6.92 4.55 -8.15
CA THR A 40 -5.77 3.88 -7.53
C THR A 40 -6.14 2.44 -7.27
N HIS A 41 -5.50 1.52 -7.99
CA HIS A 41 -5.69 0.10 -7.81
C HIS A 41 -5.01 -0.32 -6.51
N ASN A 42 -5.79 -0.87 -5.57
CA ASN A 42 -5.27 -1.43 -4.34
C ASN A 42 -5.57 -2.93 -4.28
N GLY A 43 -4.56 -3.72 -3.92
CA GLY A 43 -4.70 -5.12 -3.58
C GLY A 43 -5.30 -5.31 -2.19
N PRO A 44 -5.54 -6.57 -1.78
CA PRO A 44 -6.04 -6.87 -0.45
C PRO A 44 -5.05 -6.46 0.64
N GLU A 45 -5.56 -5.91 1.74
CA GLU A 45 -4.78 -5.55 2.91
C GLU A 45 -4.36 -6.79 3.72
N ILE A 46 -3.11 -6.80 4.17
CA ILE A 46 -2.54 -7.81 5.06
C ILE A 46 -2.04 -7.11 6.32
N THR A 47 -2.72 -7.35 7.46
CA THR A 47 -2.30 -6.85 8.77
C THR A 47 -1.43 -7.87 9.50
N ALA A 48 -0.17 -7.53 9.73
CA ALA A 48 0.73 -8.28 10.59
C ALA A 48 0.54 -7.86 12.06
N ARG A 49 0.40 -8.84 12.96
CA ARG A 49 0.28 -8.61 14.40
C ARG A 49 1.32 -9.43 15.15
N VAL A 50 1.81 -8.89 16.25
CA VAL A 50 2.75 -9.55 17.16
C VAL A 50 2.08 -9.71 18.52
N THR A 51 2.15 -10.91 19.09
CA THR A 51 1.60 -11.22 20.41
C THR A 51 2.71 -11.67 21.35
N VAL A 52 2.88 -11.01 22.48
CA VAL A 52 3.89 -11.33 23.51
C VAL A 52 3.25 -11.24 24.89
N ALA A 53 3.45 -12.26 25.73
CA ALA A 53 2.95 -12.32 27.11
C ALA A 53 1.45 -11.97 27.26
N GLY A 54 0.63 -12.31 26.26
CA GLY A 54 -0.81 -12.04 26.23
C GLY A 54 -1.21 -10.65 25.72
N ALA A 55 -0.25 -9.76 25.45
CA ALA A 55 -0.50 -8.48 24.77
C ALA A 55 -0.32 -8.65 23.26
N THR A 56 -1.22 -8.05 22.46
CA THR A 56 -1.14 -8.06 21.00
C THR A 56 -1.02 -6.63 20.49
N ALA A 57 -0.05 -6.38 19.62
CA ALA A 57 0.13 -5.13 18.91
C ALA A 57 0.06 -5.37 17.40
N THR A 58 -0.52 -4.41 16.66
CA THR A 58 -0.35 -4.35 15.21
C THR A 58 1.09 -3.96 14.93
N PHE A 59 1.76 -4.72 14.06
CA PHE A 59 3.10 -4.39 13.60
C PHE A 59 3.04 -3.48 12.37
N LEU A 60 2.25 -3.87 11.37
CA LEU A 60 1.98 -3.08 10.16
C LEU A 60 0.74 -3.61 9.43
N THR A 61 0.20 -2.81 8.53
CA THR A 61 -0.70 -3.27 7.46
C THR A 61 -0.03 -2.99 6.11
N ALA A 62 -0.16 -3.88 5.13
CA ALA A 62 0.42 -3.66 3.81
C ALA A 62 -0.49 -4.15 2.67
N TRP A 63 -0.39 -3.51 1.51
CA TRP A 63 -1.11 -3.88 0.29
C TRP A 63 -0.32 -3.45 -0.95
N ILE A 64 -0.58 -4.09 -2.10
CA ILE A 64 -0.05 -3.63 -3.39
C ILE A 64 -0.86 -2.42 -3.82
N SER A 65 -0.21 -1.34 -4.25
CA SER A 65 -0.89 -0.14 -4.74
C SER A 65 -0.33 0.30 -6.09
N GLN A 66 -1.18 0.86 -6.94
CA GLN A 66 -0.76 1.54 -8.15
C GLN A 66 -1.75 2.64 -8.56
N SER A 67 -1.23 3.83 -8.85
CA SER A 67 -1.99 4.96 -9.43
C SER A 67 -1.55 5.23 -10.88
N PRO A 68 -2.04 4.46 -11.87
CA PRO A 68 -1.50 4.46 -13.24
C PRO A 68 -1.85 5.69 -14.08
N TYR A 69 -2.76 6.55 -13.62
CA TYR A 69 -3.29 7.69 -14.39
C TYR A 69 -2.91 9.05 -13.80
N LEU A 70 -2.05 9.10 -12.80
CA LEU A 70 -1.52 10.38 -12.29
C LEU A 70 -0.76 11.15 -13.39
N PRO A 71 -0.64 12.48 -13.28
CA PRO A 71 0.16 13.27 -14.23
C PRO A 71 1.60 12.78 -14.38
N GLU A 72 2.18 12.28 -13.28
CA GLU A 72 3.41 11.51 -13.23
C GLU A 72 3.04 10.07 -12.83
N PRO A 73 2.70 9.21 -13.80
CA PRO A 73 2.13 7.90 -13.50
C PRO A 73 3.20 6.96 -12.94
N GLU A 74 2.78 6.13 -11.99
CA GLU A 74 3.63 5.08 -11.45
C GLU A 74 3.88 4.01 -12.52
N GLY A 75 5.15 3.84 -12.90
CA GLY A 75 5.54 2.88 -13.93
C GLY A 75 5.35 1.41 -13.52
N LEU A 76 5.37 1.12 -12.22
CA LEU A 76 5.18 -0.21 -11.64
C LEU A 76 4.41 -0.09 -10.32
N PRO A 77 3.64 -1.12 -9.93
CA PRO A 77 3.02 -1.19 -8.61
C PRO A 77 4.08 -1.14 -7.49
N VAL A 78 3.68 -0.54 -6.37
CA VAL A 78 4.47 -0.45 -5.13
C VAL A 78 3.82 -1.28 -4.03
N LEU A 79 4.57 -1.54 -2.96
CA LEU A 79 3.98 -2.01 -1.71
C LEU A 79 3.74 -0.81 -0.81
N ALA A 80 2.47 -0.50 -0.54
CA ALA A 80 2.10 0.45 0.51
C ALA A 80 2.21 -0.27 1.85
N ILE A 81 2.88 0.35 2.81
CA ILE A 81 3.02 -0.11 4.19
C ILE A 81 2.50 0.98 5.11
N GLU A 82 1.50 0.65 5.92
CA GLU A 82 0.96 1.50 6.98
C GLU A 82 1.54 1.10 8.33
N ILE A 83 2.13 2.07 9.03
CA ILE A 83 2.63 1.93 10.40
C ILE A 83 2.14 3.15 11.19
N ASP A 84 1.41 2.91 12.28
CA ASP A 84 0.86 3.96 13.16
C ASP A 84 0.05 5.06 12.42
N GLY A 85 -0.59 4.70 11.30
CA GLY A 85 -1.41 5.59 10.47
C GLY A 85 -0.64 6.31 9.36
N ASP A 86 0.69 6.20 9.33
CA ASP A 86 1.52 6.73 8.24
C ASP A 86 1.67 5.68 7.13
N ILE A 87 1.38 6.09 5.89
CA ILE A 87 1.50 5.23 4.71
C ILE A 87 2.78 5.56 3.95
N ILE A 88 3.59 4.53 3.72
CA ILE A 88 4.86 4.61 2.98
C ILE A 88 4.77 3.71 1.75
N ASN A 89 5.02 4.27 0.58
CA ASN A 89 5.07 3.53 -0.67
C ASN A 89 6.51 3.07 -0.94
N CYS A 90 6.70 1.75 -1.01
CA CYS A 90 7.99 1.11 -1.15
C CYS A 90 8.13 0.44 -2.52
N ALA A 91 9.23 0.71 -3.22
CA ALA A 91 9.60 -0.10 -4.37
C ALA A 91 10.09 -1.50 -3.91
N LEU A 92 10.22 -2.44 -4.85
CA LEU A 92 10.63 -3.82 -4.53
C LEU A 92 11.93 -3.90 -3.71
N ASP A 93 12.92 -3.09 -4.04
CA ASP A 93 14.21 -3.10 -3.34
C ASP A 93 14.11 -2.46 -1.93
N ASP A 94 13.21 -1.49 -1.73
CA ASP A 94 12.91 -0.95 -0.41
C ASP A 94 12.25 -2.01 0.47
N VAL A 95 11.31 -2.80 -0.09
CA VAL A 95 10.68 -3.92 0.62
C VAL A 95 11.72 -4.98 1.02
N ARG A 96 12.64 -5.30 0.13
CA ARG A 96 13.74 -6.24 0.44
C ARG A 96 14.62 -5.71 1.56
N THR A 97 14.99 -4.44 1.49
CA THR A 97 15.76 -3.76 2.55
C THR A 97 15.03 -3.80 3.89
N PHE A 98 13.75 -3.42 3.90
CA PHE A 98 12.89 -3.43 5.09
C PHE A 98 12.83 -4.83 5.71
N THR A 99 12.53 -5.87 4.91
CA THR A 99 12.47 -7.25 5.44
C THR A 99 13.81 -7.74 5.97
N GLY A 100 14.93 -7.31 5.38
CA GLY A 100 16.28 -7.59 5.89
C GLY A 100 16.50 -6.96 7.28
N LEU A 101 16.11 -5.70 7.45
CA LEU A 101 16.23 -4.99 8.73
C LEU A 101 15.36 -5.63 9.82
N VAL A 102 14.12 -5.98 9.51
CA VAL A 102 13.22 -6.66 10.47
C VAL A 102 13.84 -7.98 10.94
N ARG A 103 14.39 -8.79 10.03
CA ARG A 103 15.07 -10.04 10.39
C ARG A 103 16.29 -9.80 11.28
N ALA A 104 17.13 -8.82 10.93
CA ALA A 104 18.29 -8.48 11.75
C ALA A 104 17.89 -8.04 13.19
N HIS A 105 16.76 -7.34 13.35
CA HIS A 105 16.23 -7.01 14.67
C HIS A 105 15.69 -8.23 15.43
N CYS A 106 15.11 -9.21 14.74
CA CYS A 106 14.77 -10.49 15.36
C CYS A 106 16.02 -11.23 15.85
N ASP A 107 17.10 -11.26 15.06
CA ASP A 107 18.37 -11.88 15.47
C ASP A 107 18.96 -11.23 16.74
N VAL A 108 18.81 -9.90 16.89
CA VAL A 108 19.20 -9.19 18.11
C VAL A 108 18.35 -9.63 19.30
N LEU A 109 17.03 -9.79 19.14
CA LEU A 109 16.15 -10.28 20.21
C LEU A 109 16.49 -11.72 20.62
N ASP A 110 16.83 -12.57 19.66
CA ASP A 110 17.28 -13.94 19.94
C ASP A 110 18.58 -13.93 20.77
N GLY A 111 19.53 -13.05 20.43
CA GLY A 111 20.74 -12.84 21.23
C GLY A 111 20.46 -12.39 22.67
N LEU A 112 19.48 -11.50 22.86
CA LEU A 112 19.05 -11.07 24.19
C LEU A 112 18.37 -12.19 24.99
N ALA A 113 17.64 -13.09 24.33
CA ALA A 113 17.04 -14.25 24.99
C ALA A 113 18.10 -15.20 25.55
N VAL A 114 19.17 -15.46 24.77
CA VAL A 114 20.32 -16.26 25.23
C VAL A 114 21.01 -15.61 26.43
N GLU A 115 21.21 -14.29 26.39
CA GLU A 115 21.81 -13.56 27.51
C GLU A 115 20.92 -13.59 28.77
N LEU A 116 19.60 -13.49 28.60
CA LEU A 116 18.64 -13.58 29.69
C LEU A 116 18.69 -14.96 30.37
N GLU A 117 18.80 -16.05 29.60
CA GLU A 117 18.97 -17.40 30.12
C GLU A 117 20.25 -17.50 30.97
N ARG A 118 21.38 -17.05 30.42
CA ARG A 118 22.68 -17.06 31.10
C ARG A 118 22.65 -16.32 32.44
N VAL A 119 22.04 -15.13 32.47
CA VAL A 119 21.94 -14.35 33.71
C VAL A 119 21.00 -15.03 34.72
N SER A 120 19.90 -15.61 34.25
CA SER A 120 18.93 -16.33 35.11
C SER A 120 19.54 -17.55 35.79
N GLU A 121 20.41 -18.29 35.10
CA GLU A 121 21.13 -19.43 35.68
C GLU A 121 22.19 -19.01 36.71
N SER A 122 22.90 -17.90 36.46
CA SER A 122 23.94 -17.39 37.37
C SER A 122 23.41 -16.81 38.70
N GLY A 123 22.11 -16.48 38.75
CA GLY A 123 21.44 -15.93 39.93
C GLY A 123 20.72 -16.96 40.80
N ARG A 124 20.77 -18.25 40.46
CA ARG A 124 20.15 -19.33 41.26
C ARG A 124 21.14 -19.77 42.37
N PRO A 125 20.75 -19.71 43.67
CA PRO A 125 21.63 -20.08 44.79
C PRO A 125 21.97 -21.57 44.83
#